data_AF-A0A972N3U3-F1
#
_entry.id   AF-A0A972N3U3-F1
#
_cell.length_a   1.000
_cell.length_b   1.000
_cell.length_c   1.000
_cell.angle_alpha   90.00
_cell.angle_beta   90.00
_cell.angle_gamma   90.00
#
_symmetry.space_group_name_H-M   'P 1'
#
loop_
_entity.id
_entity.type
_entity.pdbx_description
1 polymer ?
#
loop_
_entity_poly.entity_id
_entity_poly.type
_entity_poly.pdbx_seq_one_letter_code
_entity_poly.pdbx_strand_id
1 'polypeptide(L)'
;GDLLIYLSLKDAQELQFLYSNARIRNDRARGMVNGNAHLVNCVVATLKEGADPKEAALNIKRWKHKSVYTAAEQKEILTKNVIERASKQIGMFTVILVVVSNIIIALIIYTMTLEKIKEIAIMKLIGLPNKTIIKMIVEETLVLGILAFVFGNIFSHLIYDKFPKRVILIPSDAWVLFAIIITASVIASFFGVYKAIKADPTSAIGG
;
A
#
# COMPACT_ATOMS: atom_id res chain seq x y z
N GLY A 1 -5.87 19.87 -10.64
CA GLY A 1 -6.64 20.70 -9.70
C GLY A 1 -7.93 20.97 -10.41
N ASP A 2 -9.04 20.49 -9.87
CA ASP A 2 -10.34 20.66 -10.54
C ASP A 2 -10.78 22.11 -10.42
N LEU A 3 -11.28 22.66 -11.53
CA LEU A 3 -11.81 24.02 -11.59
C LEU A 3 -13.05 24.13 -10.68
N LEU A 4 -12.90 24.82 -9.55
CA LEU A 4 -14.02 25.26 -8.73
C LEU A 4 -14.68 26.46 -9.41
N ILE A 5 -15.81 26.21 -10.08
CA ILE A 5 -16.65 27.26 -10.66
C ILE A 5 -17.60 27.76 -9.58
N TYR A 6 -17.50 29.04 -9.23
CA TYR A 6 -18.45 29.68 -8.31
C TYR A 6 -19.74 30.01 -9.07
N LEU A 7 -20.83 29.35 -8.70
CA LEU A 7 -22.16 29.58 -9.26
C LEU A 7 -23.12 30.09 -8.19
N SER A 8 -24.10 30.90 -8.57
CA SER A 8 -25.14 31.34 -7.63
C SER A 8 -25.98 30.15 -7.19
N LEU A 9 -26.54 30.19 -5.97
CA LEU A 9 -27.36 29.08 -5.43
C LEU A 9 -28.57 28.78 -6.34
N LYS A 10 -29.10 29.81 -7.01
CA LYS A 10 -30.20 29.70 -7.97
C LYS A 10 -29.76 28.95 -9.23
N ASP A 11 -28.60 29.31 -9.78
CA ASP A 11 -28.08 28.69 -11.01
C ASP A 11 -27.60 27.25 -10.73
N ALA A 12 -27.06 26.97 -9.53
CA ALA A 12 -26.61 25.65 -9.14
C ALA A 12 -27.79 24.67 -9.02
N GLN A 13 -28.94 25.16 -8.55
CA GLN A 13 -30.19 24.40 -8.59
C GLN A 13 -30.59 24.11 -10.04
N GLU A 14 -30.59 25.11 -10.91
CA GLU A 14 -31.01 24.93 -12.31
C GLU A 14 -30.13 23.93 -13.07
N LEU A 15 -28.80 24.01 -12.93
CA LEU A 15 -27.85 23.11 -13.61
C LEU A 15 -27.84 21.68 -13.05
N GLN A 16 -28.03 21.50 -11.74
CA GLN A 16 -28.09 20.15 -11.14
C GLN A 16 -29.31 19.36 -11.61
N PHE A 17 -30.37 20.05 -12.07
CA PHE A 17 -31.61 19.46 -12.55
C PHE A 17 -31.73 19.44 -14.07
N LEU A 18 -30.71 19.88 -14.82
CA LEU A 18 -30.54 19.56 -16.24
C LEU A 18 -30.13 18.08 -16.37
N TYR A 19 -31.11 17.20 -16.23
CA TYR A 19 -30.93 15.78 -16.50
C TYR A 19 -30.61 15.56 -17.97
N SER A 20 -29.66 14.68 -18.27
CA SER A 20 -29.45 14.22 -19.64
C SER A 20 -30.75 13.63 -20.19
N ASN A 21 -31.07 13.91 -21.45
CA ASN A 21 -32.33 13.50 -22.10
C ASN A 21 -32.64 12.00 -21.93
N ALA A 22 -31.60 11.16 -21.82
CA ALA A 22 -31.73 9.71 -21.60
C ALA A 22 -32.33 9.36 -20.22
N ARG A 23 -31.98 10.10 -19.16
CA ARG A 23 -32.48 9.85 -17.80
C ARG A 23 -33.96 10.25 -17.66
N ILE A 24 -34.36 11.38 -18.25
CA ILE A 24 -35.76 11.84 -18.27
C ILE A 24 -36.67 10.82 -18.96
N ARG A 25 -36.21 10.22 -20.07
CA ARG A 25 -36.97 9.20 -20.80
C ARG A 25 -37.18 7.92 -19.98
N ASN A 26 -36.16 7.50 -19.22
CA ASN A 26 -36.21 6.29 -18.41
C ASN A 26 -37.10 6.46 -17.16
N ASP A 27 -37.07 7.65 -16.55
CA ASP A 27 -37.92 7.96 -15.39
C ASP A 27 -39.41 8.07 -15.76
N ARG A 28 -39.75 8.59 -16.95
CA ARG A 28 -41.13 8.54 -17.49
C ARG A 28 -41.60 7.12 -17.77
N ALA A 29 -40.75 6.27 -18.34
CA ALA A 29 -41.07 4.87 -18.59
C ALA A 29 -41.34 4.08 -17.30
N ARG A 30 -40.77 4.52 -16.18
CA ARG A 30 -40.98 3.95 -14.83
C ARG A 30 -42.18 4.57 -14.08
N GLY A 31 -42.96 5.45 -14.71
CA GLY A 31 -44.10 6.10 -14.09
C GLY A 31 -43.74 7.11 -12.99
N MET A 32 -42.47 7.49 -12.86
CA MET A 32 -42.02 8.48 -11.89
C MET A 32 -42.20 9.88 -12.46
N VAL A 33 -43.35 10.50 -12.17
CA VAL A 33 -43.58 11.95 -12.38
C VAL A 33 -43.22 12.68 -11.09
N ASN A 34 -41.93 12.72 -10.75
CA ASN A 34 -41.48 13.44 -9.56
C ASN A 34 -41.27 14.92 -9.88
N GLY A 35 -42.29 15.72 -9.59
CA GLY A 35 -42.31 17.19 -9.65
C GLY A 35 -41.88 17.88 -8.36
N ASN A 36 -40.85 17.41 -7.66
CA ASN A 36 -40.29 18.13 -6.52
C ASN A 36 -38.80 18.44 -6.75
N ALA A 37 -38.58 19.61 -7.37
CA ALA A 37 -37.28 20.20 -7.71
C ALA A 37 -36.50 20.76 -6.49
N HIS A 38 -36.81 20.33 -5.27
CA HIS A 38 -36.31 20.95 -4.04
C HIS A 38 -35.41 20.05 -3.17
N LEU A 39 -34.98 18.89 -3.69
CA LEU A 39 -34.08 17.99 -2.98
C LEU A 39 -32.62 18.35 -3.28
N VAL A 40 -32.04 19.22 -2.45
CA VAL A 40 -30.60 19.50 -2.49
C VAL A 40 -29.89 18.54 -1.52
N ASN A 41 -28.99 17.70 -2.04
CA ASN A 41 -28.25 16.72 -1.23
C ASN A 41 -27.18 17.36 -0.31
N CYS A 42 -26.59 18.49 -0.72
CA CYS A 42 -25.56 19.19 0.04
C CYS A 42 -25.57 20.68 -0.33
N VAL A 43 -25.46 21.55 0.67
CA VAL A 43 -25.28 23.00 0.48
C VAL A 43 -23.93 23.37 1.06
N VAL A 44 -23.06 23.94 0.24
CA VAL A 44 -21.77 24.48 0.66
C VAL A 44 -21.91 25.98 0.82
N ALA A 45 -21.48 26.51 1.97
CA ALA A 45 -21.53 27.93 2.25
C ALA A 45 -20.18 28.40 2.82
N THR A 46 -19.72 29.55 2.36
CA THR A 46 -18.56 30.25 2.91
C THR A 46 -18.99 31.22 4.00
N LEU A 47 -18.23 31.26 5.10
CA LEU A 47 -18.46 32.19 6.19
C LEU A 47 -17.78 33.52 5.93
N LYS A 48 -18.35 34.60 6.45
CA LYS A 48 -17.76 35.95 6.40
C LYS A 48 -16.47 35.97 7.23
N GLU A 49 -15.49 36.77 6.82
CA GLU A 49 -14.23 36.95 7.55
C GLU A 49 -14.48 37.34 9.02
N GLY A 50 -13.87 36.59 9.95
CA GLY A 50 -14.00 36.79 11.40
C GLY A 50 -15.08 35.95 12.10
N ALA A 51 -15.91 35.19 11.39
CA ALA A 51 -16.90 34.29 12.00
C ALA A 51 -16.32 32.91 12.34
N ASP A 52 -16.63 32.36 13.54
CA ASP A 52 -16.20 31.02 13.94
C ASP A 52 -17.04 29.92 13.25
N PRO A 53 -16.41 29.03 12.47
CA PRO A 53 -17.09 27.90 11.84
C PRO A 53 -17.79 26.95 12.81
N LYS A 54 -17.26 26.77 14.03
CA LYS A 54 -17.82 25.83 15.01
C LYS A 54 -19.12 26.36 15.60
N GLU A 55 -19.16 27.65 15.93
CA GLU A 55 -20.35 28.30 16.46
C GLU A 55 -21.47 28.37 15.41
N ALA A 56 -21.13 28.68 14.17
CA ALA A 56 -22.07 28.66 13.06
C ALA A 56 -22.67 27.25 12.83
N ALA A 57 -21.84 26.20 12.86
CA ALA A 57 -22.30 24.82 12.72
C ALA A 57 -23.23 24.39 13.86
N LEU A 58 -22.90 24.74 15.12
CA LEU A 58 -23.72 24.47 16.30
C LEU A 58 -25.09 25.15 16.21
N ASN A 59 -25.13 26.42 15.82
CA ASN A 59 -26.37 27.17 15.64
C ASN A 59 -27.27 26.54 14.57
N ILE A 60 -26.71 26.17 13.41
CA ILE A 60 -27.52 25.54 12.35
C ILE A 60 -28.00 24.14 12.78
N LYS A 61 -27.18 23.36 13.48
CA LYS A 61 -27.56 22.03 13.99
C LYS A 61 -28.69 22.12 15.01
N ARG A 62 -28.66 23.13 15.90
CA ARG A 62 -29.68 23.35 16.94
C ARG A 62 -31.00 23.84 16.39
N TRP A 63 -30.98 24.79 15.45
CA TRP A 63 -32.19 25.47 14.96
C TRP A 63 -32.81 24.83 13.71
N LYS A 64 -32.02 24.17 12.88
CA LYS A 64 -32.49 23.58 11.61
C LYS A 64 -32.48 22.05 11.60
N HIS A 65 -31.96 21.39 12.64
CA HIS A 65 -31.84 19.94 12.75
C HIS A 65 -31.20 19.27 11.52
N LYS A 66 -30.33 19.98 10.80
CA LYS A 66 -29.60 19.46 9.64
C LYS A 66 -28.19 19.02 10.04
N SER A 67 -27.66 18.00 9.36
CA SER A 67 -26.28 17.56 9.49
C SER A 67 -25.35 18.60 8.84
N VAL A 68 -24.66 19.38 9.68
CA VAL A 68 -23.67 20.37 9.24
C VAL A 68 -22.29 19.86 9.64
N TYR A 69 -21.36 19.93 8.70
CA TYR A 69 -19.97 19.59 8.91
C TYR A 69 -19.13 20.82 8.61
N THR A 70 -18.22 21.15 9.51
CA THR A 70 -17.19 22.16 9.24
C THR A 70 -16.24 21.63 8.15
N ALA A 71 -15.49 22.53 7.49
CA ALA A 71 -14.48 22.12 6.50
C ALA A 71 -13.43 21.16 7.11
N ALA A 72 -13.11 21.33 8.39
CA ALA A 72 -12.21 20.44 9.13
C ALA A 72 -12.81 19.05 9.34
N GLU A 73 -14.07 18.96 9.81
CA GLU A 73 -14.77 17.69 10.00
C GLU A 73 -15.04 16.97 8.68
N GLN A 74 -15.39 17.71 7.62
CA GLN A 74 -15.56 17.15 6.27
C GLN A 74 -14.25 16.52 5.78
N LYS A 75 -13.12 17.22 5.96
CA LYS A 75 -11.79 16.67 5.63
C LYS A 75 -11.51 15.42 6.45
N GLU A 76 -11.83 15.41 7.74
CA GLU A 76 -11.65 14.23 8.59
C GLU A 76 -12.49 13.05 8.10
N ILE A 77 -13.79 13.23 7.86
CA ILE A 77 -14.71 12.16 7.43
C ILE A 77 -14.27 11.56 6.09
N LEU A 78 -13.89 12.40 5.13
CA LEU A 78 -13.45 11.98 3.80
C LEU A 78 -12.09 11.27 3.85
N THR A 79 -11.17 11.73 4.70
CA THR A 79 -9.84 11.14 4.83
C THR A 79 -9.89 9.83 5.64
N LYS A 80 -10.68 9.78 6.70
CA LYS A 80 -10.69 8.67 7.66
C LYS A 80 -11.44 7.44 7.13
N ASN A 81 -12.57 7.61 6.45
CA ASN A 81 -13.39 6.43 6.11
C ASN A 81 -12.99 5.74 4.80
N VAL A 82 -12.59 6.49 3.77
CA VAL A 82 -12.32 5.90 2.44
C VAL A 82 -10.84 5.58 2.28
N ILE A 83 -9.95 6.48 2.70
CA ILE A 83 -8.51 6.31 2.50
C ILE A 83 -7.94 5.31 3.50
N GLU A 84 -8.38 5.34 4.77
CA GLU A 84 -7.87 4.41 5.80
C GLU A 84 -8.23 2.95 5.48
N ARG A 85 -9.45 2.67 5.01
CA ARG A 85 -9.86 1.30 4.63
C ARG A 85 -9.06 0.77 3.45
N ALA A 86 -8.94 1.57 2.39
CA ALA A 86 -8.16 1.18 1.20
C ALA A 86 -6.67 1.01 1.53
N SER A 87 -6.11 1.91 2.36
CA SER A 87 -4.72 1.82 2.82
C SER A 87 -4.48 0.57 3.67
N LYS A 88 -5.36 0.25 4.61
CA LYS A 88 -5.28 -0.98 5.42
C LYS A 88 -5.33 -2.25 4.56
N GLN A 89 -6.19 -2.27 3.53
CA GLN A 89 -6.29 -3.42 2.63
C GLN A 89 -5.00 -3.61 1.81
N ILE A 90 -4.45 -2.53 1.24
CA ILE A 90 -3.17 -2.58 0.52
C ILE A 90 -2.06 -3.04 1.47
N GLY A 91 -2.00 -2.48 2.67
CA GLY A 91 -1.02 -2.87 3.69
C GLY A 91 -1.10 -4.37 4.05
N MET A 92 -2.30 -4.92 4.18
CA MET A 92 -2.49 -6.35 4.43
C MET A 92 -1.94 -7.21 3.28
N PHE A 93 -2.20 -6.82 2.02
CA PHE A 93 -1.61 -7.49 0.87
C PHE A 93 -0.09 -7.39 0.84
N THR A 94 0.48 -6.22 1.17
CA THR A 94 1.93 -6.03 1.28
C THR A 94 2.53 -6.99 2.30
N VAL A 95 1.92 -7.13 3.48
CA VAL A 95 2.40 -8.07 4.51
C VAL A 95 2.38 -9.51 4.00
N ILE A 96 1.29 -9.93 3.36
CA ILE A 96 1.19 -11.28 2.79
C ILE A 96 2.28 -11.51 1.74
N LEU A 97 2.47 -10.55 0.83
CA LEU A 97 3.50 -10.65 -0.21
C LEU A 97 4.90 -10.73 0.40
N VAL A 98 5.20 -9.92 1.42
CA VAL A 98 6.49 -9.99 2.14
C VAL A 98 6.72 -11.37 2.75
N VAL A 99 5.69 -11.96 3.39
CA VAL A 99 5.79 -13.30 3.98
C VAL A 99 6.05 -14.35 2.91
N VAL A 100 5.30 -14.33 1.81
CA VAL A 100 5.47 -15.27 0.69
C VAL A 100 6.84 -15.11 0.05
N SER A 101 7.29 -13.87 -0.20
CA SER A 101 8.63 -13.58 -0.72
C SER A 101 9.72 -14.12 0.20
N ASN A 102 9.57 -13.98 1.52
CA ASN A 102 10.52 -14.53 2.48
C ASN A 102 10.62 -16.06 2.39
N ILE A 103 9.48 -16.75 2.23
CA ILE A 103 9.46 -18.21 2.03
C ILE A 103 10.20 -18.61 0.74
N ILE A 104 9.97 -17.87 -0.35
CA ILE A 104 10.65 -18.13 -1.64
C ILE A 104 12.16 -17.93 -1.49
N ILE A 105 12.60 -16.85 -0.83
CA ILE A 105 14.02 -16.60 -0.57
C ILE A 105 14.61 -17.74 0.25
N ALA A 106 13.95 -18.17 1.33
CA ALA A 106 14.40 -19.30 2.15
C ALA A 106 14.52 -20.59 1.32
N LEU A 107 13.56 -20.86 0.44
CA LEU A 107 13.60 -22.02 -0.45
C LEU A 107 14.75 -21.94 -1.46
N ILE A 108 15.00 -20.78 -2.06
CA ILE A 108 16.11 -20.58 -3.00
C ILE A 108 17.44 -20.85 -2.30
N ILE A 109 17.63 -20.28 -1.11
CA ILE A 109 18.84 -20.48 -0.31
C ILE A 109 19.00 -21.96 0.04
N TYR A 110 17.92 -22.61 0.47
CA TYR A 110 17.93 -24.04 0.77
C TYR A 110 18.35 -24.87 -0.44
N THR A 111 17.73 -24.68 -1.60
CA THR A 111 18.08 -25.42 -2.81
C THR A 111 19.51 -25.17 -3.25
N MET A 112 19.96 -23.91 -3.24
CA MET A 112 21.33 -23.54 -3.63
C MET A 112 22.37 -24.13 -2.66
N THR A 113 22.08 -24.23 -1.36
CA THR A 113 22.95 -24.91 -0.40
C THR A 113 23.01 -26.43 -0.61
N LEU A 114 21.94 -27.05 -1.11
CA LEU A 114 21.93 -28.48 -1.45
C LEU A 114 22.76 -28.75 -2.70
N GLU A 115 22.65 -27.91 -3.73
CA GLU A 115 23.43 -28.04 -4.97
C GLU A 115 24.95 -28.01 -4.69
N LYS A 116 25.39 -27.16 -3.74
CA LYS A 116 26.79 -27.01 -3.35
C LYS A 116 27.23 -27.90 -2.17
N ILE A 117 26.42 -28.87 -1.74
CA ILE A 117 26.70 -29.63 -0.51
C ILE A 117 28.00 -30.44 -0.57
N LYS A 118 28.36 -30.97 -1.76
CA LYS A 118 29.63 -31.69 -1.98
C LYS A 118 30.83 -30.77 -1.84
N GLU A 119 30.76 -29.56 -2.38
CA GLU A 119 31.82 -28.55 -2.25
C GLU A 119 32.02 -28.15 -0.78
N ILE A 120 30.91 -27.95 -0.04
CA ILE A 120 30.96 -27.64 1.40
C ILE A 120 31.57 -28.78 2.21
N ALA A 121 31.25 -30.03 1.88
CA ALA A 121 31.83 -31.20 2.54
C ALA A 121 33.35 -31.30 2.29
N ILE A 122 33.82 -31.01 1.07
CA ILE A 122 35.25 -30.95 0.75
C ILE A 122 35.93 -29.82 1.53
N MET A 123 35.32 -28.64 1.61
CA MET A 123 35.85 -27.52 2.40
C MET A 123 35.98 -27.87 3.89
N LYS A 124 34.99 -28.54 4.48
CA LYS A 124 35.08 -29.06 5.86
C LYS A 124 36.22 -30.06 6.01
N LEU A 125 36.45 -30.92 5.03
CA LEU A 125 37.52 -31.92 5.01
C LEU A 125 38.93 -31.29 5.00
N ILE A 126 39.10 -30.17 4.29
CA ILE A 126 40.34 -29.37 4.28
C ILE A 126 40.55 -28.62 5.61
N GLY A 127 39.53 -28.58 6.48
CA GLY A 127 39.62 -28.02 7.83
C GLY A 127 38.94 -26.66 8.00
N LEU A 128 38.06 -26.23 7.09
CA LEU A 128 37.31 -24.99 7.29
C LEU A 128 36.39 -25.09 8.53
N PRO A 129 36.42 -24.10 9.44
CA PRO A 129 35.51 -24.10 10.58
C PRO A 129 34.08 -23.76 10.13
N ASN A 130 33.09 -24.36 10.81
CA ASN A 130 31.66 -24.13 10.53
C ASN A 130 31.28 -22.64 10.51
N LYS A 131 31.93 -21.80 11.32
CA LYS A 131 31.70 -20.34 11.33
C LYS A 131 31.99 -19.67 9.98
N THR A 132 33.01 -20.12 9.25
CA THR A 132 33.34 -19.56 7.94
C THR A 132 32.30 -19.95 6.89
N ILE A 133 31.78 -21.17 6.94
CA ILE A 133 30.69 -21.63 6.06
C ILE A 133 29.42 -20.81 6.32
N ILE A 134 29.07 -20.58 7.59
CA ILE A 134 27.94 -19.73 7.97
C ILE A 134 28.12 -18.32 7.42
N LYS A 135 29.31 -17.72 7.62
CA LYS A 135 29.59 -16.36 7.15
C LYS A 135 29.46 -16.24 5.64
N MET A 136 30.01 -17.19 4.89
CA MET A 136 29.93 -17.25 3.43
C MET A 136 28.46 -17.32 2.94
N ILE A 137 27.64 -18.19 3.54
CA ILE A 137 26.22 -18.30 3.18
C ILE A 137 25.49 -16.99 3.51
N VAL A 138 25.74 -16.42 4.69
CA VAL A 138 25.12 -15.15 5.09
C VAL A 138 25.49 -14.02 4.12
N GLU A 139 26.76 -13.91 3.71
CA GLU A 139 27.22 -12.93 2.73
C GLU A 139 26.51 -13.11 1.37
N GLU A 140 26.42 -14.33 0.85
CA GLU A 140 25.71 -14.63 -0.41
C GLU A 140 24.23 -14.21 -0.34
N THR A 141 23.56 -14.54 0.77
CA THR A 141 22.15 -14.17 0.99
C THR A 141 21.93 -12.67 1.12
N LEU A 142 22.87 -11.96 1.74
CA LEU A 142 22.81 -10.52 1.94
C LEU A 142 23.03 -9.79 0.62
N VAL A 143 23.97 -10.24 -0.21
CA VAL A 143 24.18 -9.72 -1.57
C VAL A 143 22.94 -9.92 -2.42
N LEU A 144 22.33 -11.11 -2.40
CA LEU A 144 21.07 -11.37 -3.11
C LEU A 144 19.93 -10.45 -2.64
N GLY A 145 19.82 -10.21 -1.32
CA GLY A 145 18.82 -9.30 -0.75
C GLY A 145 19.03 -7.83 -1.18
N ILE A 146 20.27 -7.35 -1.18
CA ILE A 146 20.60 -6.00 -1.66
C ILE A 146 20.26 -5.85 -3.14
N LEU A 147 20.64 -6.83 -3.97
CA LEU A 147 20.33 -6.81 -5.40
C LEU A 147 18.82 -6.78 -5.63
N ALA A 148 18.05 -7.62 -4.92
CA ALA A 148 16.60 -7.62 -5.02
C ALA A 148 15.99 -6.26 -4.67
N PHE A 149 16.50 -5.58 -3.63
CA PHE A 149 16.06 -4.22 -3.30
C PHE A 149 16.40 -3.20 -4.39
N VAL A 150 17.63 -3.22 -4.92
CA VAL A 150 18.06 -2.29 -5.98
C VAL A 150 17.17 -2.46 -7.22
N PHE A 151 16.96 -3.69 -7.68
CA PHE A 151 16.08 -3.97 -8.82
C PHE A 151 14.63 -3.56 -8.53
N GLY A 152 14.12 -3.86 -7.33
CA GLY A 152 12.78 -3.45 -6.92
C GLY A 152 12.60 -1.93 -6.88
N ASN A 153 13.60 -1.19 -6.40
CA ASN A 153 13.57 0.25 -6.33
C ASN A 153 13.60 0.91 -7.71
N ILE A 154 14.45 0.41 -8.61
CA ILE A 154 14.50 0.85 -10.02
C ILE A 154 13.15 0.58 -10.70
N PHE A 155 12.63 -0.64 -10.53
CA PHE A 155 11.36 -1.04 -11.13
C PHE A 155 10.18 -0.19 -10.61
N SER A 156 10.19 0.15 -9.32
CA SER A 156 9.19 1.03 -8.71
C SER A 156 9.21 2.43 -9.33
N HIS A 157 10.39 3.01 -9.56
CA HIS A 157 10.52 4.32 -10.21
C HIS A 157 10.09 4.29 -11.68
N LEU A 158 10.36 3.20 -12.41
CA LEU A 158 9.95 3.07 -13.82
C LEU A 158 8.42 2.99 -14.00
N ILE A 159 7.72 2.41 -13.03
CA ILE A 159 6.25 2.25 -13.08
C ILE A 159 5.51 3.44 -12.48
N TYR A 160 6.17 4.21 -11.62
CA TYR A 160 5.59 5.34 -10.91
C TYR A 160 4.82 6.30 -11.83
N ASP A 161 5.43 6.70 -12.95
CA ASP A 161 4.83 7.67 -13.89
C ASP A 161 3.61 7.11 -14.65
N LYS A 162 3.51 5.78 -14.77
CA LYS A 162 2.41 5.09 -15.47
C LYS A 162 1.27 4.72 -14.54
N PHE A 163 1.39 5.00 -13.24
CA PHE A 163 0.40 4.58 -12.26
C PHE A 163 -0.82 5.53 -12.25
N PRO A 164 -2.06 5.02 -12.38
CA PRO A 164 -3.26 5.86 -12.51
C PRO A 164 -3.65 6.58 -11.20
N LYS A 165 -3.11 6.17 -10.05
CA LYS A 165 -3.23 6.88 -8.77
C LYS A 165 -1.95 7.65 -8.50
N ARG A 166 -2.06 8.89 -7.98
CA ARG A 166 -0.92 9.62 -7.41
C ARG A 166 -0.38 8.86 -6.19
N VAL A 167 0.61 8.01 -6.44
CA VAL A 167 1.48 7.47 -5.40
C VAL A 167 2.52 8.55 -5.13
N ILE A 168 2.93 8.73 -3.88
CA ILE A 168 4.09 9.55 -3.53
C ILE A 168 5.13 8.59 -2.97
N LEU A 169 6.29 8.50 -3.63
CA LEU A 169 7.40 7.71 -3.12
C LEU A 169 8.10 8.51 -2.03
N ILE A 170 7.82 8.16 -0.78
CA ILE A 170 8.46 8.79 0.37
C ILE A 170 9.78 8.06 0.62
N PRO A 171 10.93 8.76 0.75
CA PRO A 171 12.20 8.12 1.03
C PRO A 171 12.19 7.25 2.30
N SER A 172 11.37 7.59 3.30
CA SER A 172 11.19 6.79 4.52
C SER A 172 10.69 5.38 4.22
N ASP A 173 9.76 5.24 3.27
CA ASP A 173 9.14 3.95 2.96
C ASP A 173 10.14 3.02 2.28
N ALA A 174 11.04 3.59 1.46
CA ALA A 174 12.13 2.84 0.85
C ALA A 174 13.11 2.29 1.90
N TRP A 175 13.45 3.08 2.92
CA TRP A 175 14.29 2.62 4.03
C TRP A 175 13.62 1.53 4.87
N VAL A 176 12.31 1.65 5.13
CA VAL A 176 11.54 0.62 5.82
C VAL A 176 11.53 -0.68 5.00
N LEU A 177 11.28 -0.60 3.69
CA LEU A 177 11.32 -1.77 2.81
C LEU A 177 12.71 -2.43 2.80
N PHE A 178 13.76 -1.63 2.74
CA PHE A 178 15.13 -2.12 2.80
C PHE A 178 15.40 -2.89 4.09
N ALA A 179 15.00 -2.32 5.24
CA ALA A 179 15.15 -2.97 6.53
C ALA A 179 14.36 -4.30 6.61
N ILE A 180 13.13 -4.34 6.08
CA ILE A 180 12.30 -5.55 5.99
C ILE A 180 12.98 -6.62 5.14
N ILE A 181 13.53 -6.26 3.98
CA ILE A 181 14.21 -7.22 3.10
C ILE A 181 15.46 -7.78 3.77
N ILE A 182 16.29 -6.93 4.38
CA ILE A 182 17.50 -7.39 5.08
C ILE A 182 17.14 -8.32 6.25
N THR A 183 16.15 -7.97 7.07
CA THR A 183 15.71 -8.85 8.16
C THR A 183 15.14 -10.17 7.64
N ALA A 184 14.31 -10.13 6.59
CA ALA A 184 13.79 -11.34 5.95
C ALA A 184 14.91 -12.23 5.40
N SER A 185 15.86 -11.68 4.65
CA SER A 185 17.01 -12.41 4.11
C SER A 185 17.86 -13.05 5.20
N VAL A 186 18.10 -12.35 6.31
CA VAL A 186 18.83 -12.91 7.46
C VAL A 186 18.05 -14.07 8.09
N ILE A 187 16.74 -13.91 8.32
CA ILE A 187 15.86 -14.97 8.85
C ILE A 187 15.85 -16.19 7.93
N ALA A 188 15.74 -15.98 6.62
CA ALA A 188 15.76 -17.03 5.62
C ALA A 188 17.10 -17.78 5.58
N SER A 189 18.22 -17.06 5.75
CA SER A 189 19.57 -17.63 5.77
C SER A 189 19.76 -18.67 6.87
N PHE A 190 19.11 -18.50 8.03
CA PHE A 190 19.17 -19.51 9.11
C PHE A 190 18.71 -20.90 8.66
N PHE A 191 17.72 -21.00 7.77
CA PHE A 191 17.24 -22.29 7.25
C PHE A 191 18.29 -22.98 6.37
N GLY A 192 18.97 -22.23 5.49
CA GLY A 192 20.07 -22.76 4.67
C GLY A 192 21.29 -23.14 5.51
N VAL A 193 21.65 -22.29 6.47
CA VAL A 193 22.76 -22.51 7.40
C VAL A 193 22.56 -23.79 8.23
N TYR A 194 21.37 -24.01 8.78
CA TYR A 194 21.07 -25.20 9.57
C TYR A 194 21.37 -26.50 8.79
N LYS A 195 21.06 -26.53 7.50
CA LYS A 195 21.35 -27.69 6.64
C LYS A 195 22.83 -27.82 6.31
N ALA A 196 23.51 -26.73 5.97
CA ALA A 196 24.94 -26.73 5.65
C ALA A 196 25.81 -27.25 6.82
N ILE A 197 25.44 -26.91 8.06
CA ILE A 197 26.13 -27.41 9.25
C ILE A 197 25.91 -28.93 9.40
N LYS A 198 24.70 -29.42 9.11
CA LYS A 198 24.32 -30.84 9.22
C LYS A 198 24.80 -31.69 8.03
N ALA A 199 25.49 -31.11 7.04
CA ALA A 199 26.13 -31.88 5.98
C ALA A 199 27.29 -32.70 6.54
N ASP A 200 27.19 -34.03 6.43
CA ASP A 200 28.19 -34.97 6.89
C ASP A 200 29.42 -34.98 5.94
N PRO A 201 30.65 -34.91 6.47
CA PRO A 201 31.87 -34.91 5.65
C PRO A 201 32.04 -36.19 4.81
N THR A 202 31.45 -37.30 5.26
CA THR A 202 31.55 -38.62 4.61
C THR A 202 30.80 -38.69 3.28
N SER A 203 29.80 -37.83 3.06
CA SER A 203 29.09 -37.69 1.78
C SER A 203 29.94 -37.12 0.64
N ALA A 204 31.16 -36.66 0.92
CA ALA A 204 32.12 -36.27 -0.11
C ALA A 204 32.86 -37.48 -0.72
N ILE A 205 32.91 -38.61 -0.01
CA ILE A 205 33.72 -39.78 -0.39
C ILE A 205 32.84 -40.97 -0.83
N GLY A 206 31.61 -41.08 -0.30
CA GLY A 206 30.58 -41.99 -0.80
C GLY A 206 29.63 -41.27 -1.75
N GLY A 207 29.57 -41.72 -3.00
CA GLY A 207 28.73 -41.16 -4.07
C GLY A 207 27.27 -41.00 -3.69
#